data_AF-E6M6E7-F1
#
_entry.id   AF-E6M6E7-F1
#
_cell.length_a   1.000
_cell.length_b   1.000
_cell.length_c   1.000
_cell.angle_alpha   90.00
_cell.angle_beta   90.00
_cell.angle_gamma   90.00
#
_symmetry.space_group_name_H-M   'P 1'
#
loop_
_entity.id
_entity.type
_entity.pdbx_description
1 polymer ?
#
loop_
_entity_poly.entity_id
_entity_poly.type
_entity_poly.pdbx_seq_one_letter_code
_entity_poly.pdbx_strand_id
1 'polypeptide(L)'
;MFDRLRDGSGVSRWAVISDTGLKLGVSRESLRRWVNQAEIDQGERSGVTREESAEIRRLRKENAELRRTNEILKLASAFFALTDAGIRSSTGTIGDSYDNALAETVNGLYKTELIYSQTWRSCTEVEWATLNWVYWWNHQRLHESLDYSTPEEVITQYNQTHAKQLAPV
;
A
#
# COMPACT_ATOMS: atom_id res chain seq x y z
N MET A 1 -42.64 13.65 -15.11
CA MET A 1 -43.71 12.72 -15.53
C MET A 1 -44.04 11.85 -14.34
N PHE A 2 -45.08 12.20 -13.57
CA PHE A 2 -45.39 11.54 -12.29
C PHE A 2 -45.77 10.08 -12.51
N ASP A 3 -44.96 9.18 -11.96
CA ASP A 3 -45.14 7.73 -11.95
C ASP A 3 -46.48 7.40 -11.28
N ARG A 4 -47.46 6.95 -12.07
CA ARG A 4 -48.79 6.50 -11.60
C ARG A 4 -48.69 5.03 -11.23
N LEU A 5 -49.39 4.62 -10.18
CA LEU A 5 -49.47 3.21 -9.83
C LEU A 5 -50.18 2.41 -10.93
N ARG A 6 -49.70 1.18 -11.15
CA ARG A 6 -50.14 0.29 -12.23
C ARG A 6 -51.55 -0.29 -12.00
N ASP A 7 -52.15 -0.02 -10.84
CA ASP A 7 -53.47 -0.50 -10.40
C ASP A 7 -54.65 0.33 -10.93
N GLY A 8 -54.40 1.37 -11.74
CA GLY A 8 -55.46 2.21 -12.32
C GLY A 8 -56.17 3.14 -11.33
N SER A 9 -55.73 3.19 -10.06
CA SER A 9 -56.31 4.04 -9.01
C SER A 9 -56.11 5.54 -9.24
N GLY A 10 -55.27 5.92 -10.21
CA GLY A 10 -54.91 7.31 -10.50
C GLY A 10 -53.95 7.94 -9.48
N VAL A 11 -53.64 7.24 -8.38
CA VAL A 11 -52.75 7.74 -7.33
C VAL A 11 -51.30 7.66 -7.78
N SER A 12 -50.55 8.75 -7.58
CA SER A 12 -49.11 8.73 -7.88
C SER A 12 -48.37 7.88 -6.86
N ARG A 13 -47.44 7.06 -7.36
CA ARG A 13 -46.46 6.30 -6.55
C ARG A 13 -45.74 7.21 -5.54
N TRP A 14 -45.50 8.46 -5.94
CA TRP A 14 -44.93 9.50 -5.09
C TRP A 14 -45.79 9.75 -3.84
N ALA A 15 -47.10 9.89 -4.01
CA ALA A 15 -48.04 10.19 -2.93
C ALA A 15 -48.15 9.03 -1.94
N VAL A 16 -48.21 7.81 -2.47
CA VAL A 16 -48.25 6.61 -1.62
C VAL A 16 -46.97 6.43 -0.82
N ILE A 17 -45.80 6.60 -1.44
CA ILE A 17 -44.51 6.50 -0.72
C ILE A 17 -44.36 7.62 0.31
N SER A 18 -44.81 8.85 0.02
CA SER A 18 -44.78 9.96 0.97
C SER A 18 -45.67 9.72 2.19
N ASP A 19 -46.93 9.35 1.96
CA ASP A 19 -47.91 9.09 3.03
C ASP A 19 -47.52 7.88 3.88
N THR A 20 -47.09 6.79 3.23
CA THR A 20 -46.64 5.58 3.93
C THR A 20 -45.36 5.83 4.72
N GLY A 21 -44.40 6.57 4.16
CA GLY A 21 -43.17 6.93 4.88
C GLY A 21 -43.45 7.71 6.16
N LEU A 22 -44.37 8.68 6.09
CA LEU A 22 -44.80 9.47 7.24
C LEU A 22 -45.49 8.61 8.31
N LYS A 23 -46.38 7.69 7.91
CA LYS A 23 -47.05 6.74 8.80
C LYS A 23 -46.10 5.75 9.48
N LEU A 24 -45.04 5.35 8.78
CA LEU A 24 -44.03 4.41 9.27
C LEU A 24 -42.85 5.09 10.01
N GLY A 25 -42.83 6.43 10.08
CA GLY A 25 -41.74 7.17 10.72
C GLY A 25 -40.39 7.08 9.97
N VAL A 26 -40.39 6.72 8.69
CA VAL A 26 -39.18 6.63 7.87
C VAL A 26 -39.13 7.75 6.85
N SER A 27 -37.92 8.23 6.53
CA SER A 27 -37.78 9.22 5.47
C SER A 27 -38.34 8.65 4.17
N ARG A 28 -39.08 9.50 3.44
CA ARG A 28 -39.63 9.17 2.13
C ARG A 28 -38.55 8.64 1.16
N GLU A 29 -37.36 9.22 1.22
CA GLU A 29 -36.24 8.83 0.36
C GLU A 29 -35.75 7.41 0.68
N SER A 30 -35.73 7.04 1.97
CA SER A 30 -35.42 5.68 2.42
C SER A 30 -36.44 4.67 1.89
N LEU A 31 -37.73 4.97 2.07
CA LEU A 31 -38.80 4.09 1.61
C LEU A 31 -38.79 3.93 0.08
N ARG A 32 -38.56 5.03 -0.66
CA ARG A 32 -38.41 4.99 -2.12
C ARG A 32 -37.27 4.06 -2.55
N ARG A 33 -36.10 4.17 -1.91
CA ARG A 33 -34.95 3.31 -2.23
C ARG A 33 -35.23 1.84 -1.94
N TRP A 34 -35.88 1.53 -0.82
CA TRP A 34 -36.22 0.16 -0.48
C TRP A 34 -37.21 -0.45 -1.45
N VAL A 35 -38.27 0.28 -1.82
CA VAL A 35 -39.26 -0.19 -2.81
C VAL A 35 -38.59 -0.39 -4.18
N ASN A 36 -37.80 0.57 -4.64
CA ASN A 36 -37.08 0.43 -5.91
C ASN A 36 -36.11 -0.76 -5.89
N GLN A 37 -35.42 -1.00 -4.78
CA GLN A 37 -34.52 -2.14 -4.64
C GLN A 37 -35.29 -3.46 -4.60
N ALA A 38 -36.46 -3.51 -3.95
CA ALA A 38 -37.31 -4.70 -3.94
C ALA A 38 -37.85 -5.04 -5.34
N GLU A 39 -38.24 -4.03 -6.13
CA GLU A 39 -38.63 -4.22 -7.53
C GLU A 39 -37.47 -4.71 -8.40
N ILE A 40 -36.26 -4.23 -8.14
CA ILE A 40 -35.05 -4.74 -8.80
C ILE A 40 -34.82 -6.20 -8.41
N ASP A 41 -34.90 -6.52 -7.12
CA ASP A 41 -34.72 -7.89 -6.61
C ASP A 41 -35.81 -8.86 -7.14
N GLN A 42 -37.00 -8.36 -7.47
CA GLN A 42 -38.10 -9.13 -8.10
C GLN A 42 -38.05 -9.16 -9.63
N GLY A 43 -37.10 -8.47 -10.26
CA GLY A 43 -36.97 -8.38 -11.72
C GLY A 43 -38.02 -7.48 -12.39
N GLU A 44 -38.81 -6.73 -11.62
CA GLU A 44 -39.82 -5.80 -12.13
C GLU A 44 -39.19 -4.48 -12.61
N ARG A 45 -37.95 -4.21 -12.19
CA ARG A 45 -37.19 -3.00 -12.54
C ARG A 45 -35.75 -3.38 -12.87
N SER A 46 -35.18 -2.76 -13.90
CA SER A 46 -33.77 -2.93 -14.23
C SER A 46 -32.87 -2.33 -13.15
N GLY A 47 -31.88 -3.11 -12.70
CA GLY A 47 -30.88 -2.71 -11.72
C GLY A 47 -30.07 -3.90 -11.24
N VAL A 48 -29.07 -3.66 -10.39
CA VAL A 48 -28.30 -4.74 -9.76
C VAL A 48 -29.04 -5.21 -8.52
N THR A 49 -29.34 -6.50 -8.47
CA THR A 49 -29.98 -7.12 -7.31
C THR A 49 -29.05 -7.12 -6.10
N ARG A 50 -29.62 -7.28 -4.91
CA ARG A 50 -28.84 -7.44 -3.67
C ARG A 50 -27.97 -8.69 -3.70
N GLU A 51 -28.45 -9.76 -4.31
CA GLU A 51 -27.73 -11.02 -4.47
C GLU A 51 -26.51 -10.85 -5.36
N GLU A 52 -26.68 -10.26 -6.56
CA GLU A 52 -25.57 -9.94 -7.46
C GLU A 52 -24.54 -9.00 -6.80
N SER A 53 -25.00 -8.00 -6.04
CA SER A 53 -24.11 -7.10 -5.30
C SER A 53 -23.36 -7.81 -4.15
N ALA A 54 -23.97 -8.81 -3.52
CA ALA A 54 -23.32 -9.63 -2.50
C ALA A 54 -22.26 -10.54 -3.13
N GLU A 55 -22.58 -11.16 -4.27
CA GLU A 55 -21.68 -12.04 -5.01
C GLU A 55 -20.49 -11.25 -5.58
N ILE A 56 -20.70 -10.06 -6.15
CA ILE A 56 -19.61 -9.17 -6.59
C ILE A 56 -18.66 -8.85 -5.43
N ARG A 57 -19.19 -8.58 -4.23
CA ARG A 57 -18.35 -8.31 -3.05
C ARG A 57 -17.57 -9.54 -2.62
N ARG A 58 -18.19 -10.72 -2.62
CA ARG A 58 -17.54 -11.99 -2.31
C ARG A 58 -16.42 -12.29 -3.30
N LEU A 59 -16.71 -12.27 -4.59
CA LEU A 59 -15.74 -12.53 -5.65
C LEU A 59 -14.58 -11.52 -5.62
N ARG A 60 -14.84 -10.24 -5.33
CA ARG A 60 -13.76 -9.25 -5.17
C ARG A 60 -12.85 -9.57 -3.99
N LYS A 61 -13.40 -10.04 -2.87
CA LYS A 61 -12.61 -10.46 -1.70
C LYS A 61 -11.73 -11.66 -2.04
N GLU A 62 -12.30 -12.67 -2.68
CA GLU A 62 -11.56 -13.86 -3.12
C GLU A 62 -10.47 -13.52 -4.14
N ASN A 63 -10.77 -12.65 -5.12
CA ASN A 63 -9.78 -12.22 -6.09
C ASN A 63 -8.61 -11.45 -5.45
N ALA A 64 -8.88 -10.63 -4.43
CA ALA A 64 -7.84 -9.94 -3.68
C ALA A 64 -6.93 -10.92 -2.92
N GLU A 65 -7.52 -11.95 -2.32
CA GLU A 65 -6.77 -13.02 -1.64
C GLU A 65 -5.93 -13.85 -2.61
N LEU A 66 -6.52 -14.29 -3.73
CA LEU A 66 -5.81 -15.01 -4.78
C LEU A 66 -4.64 -14.20 -5.34
N ARG A 67 -4.82 -12.90 -5.54
CA ARG A 67 -3.73 -12.00 -5.97
C ARG A 67 -2.61 -11.95 -4.94
N ARG A 68 -2.93 -11.82 -3.65
CA ARG A 68 -1.92 -11.85 -2.57
C ARG A 68 -1.16 -13.17 -2.56
N THR A 69 -1.85 -14.30 -2.67
CA THR A 69 -1.23 -15.62 -2.73
C THR A 69 -0.32 -15.75 -3.95
N ASN A 70 -0.76 -15.29 -5.12
CA ASN A 70 0.06 -15.28 -6.33
C ASN A 70 1.34 -14.43 -6.17
N GLU A 71 1.27 -13.29 -5.50
CA GLU A 71 2.47 -12.48 -5.22
C GLU A 71 3.44 -13.22 -4.30
N ILE A 72 2.95 -13.88 -3.24
CA ILE A 72 3.79 -14.72 -2.37
C ILE A 72 4.46 -15.84 -3.17
N LEU A 73 3.71 -16.51 -4.05
CA LEU A 73 4.25 -17.58 -4.89
C LEU A 73 5.29 -17.07 -5.89
N LYS A 74 5.08 -15.90 -6.49
CA LYS A 74 6.08 -15.25 -7.36
C LYS A 74 7.35 -14.91 -6.60
N LEU A 75 7.23 -14.33 -5.40
CA LEU A 75 8.37 -14.02 -4.54
C LEU A 75 9.15 -15.27 -4.16
N ALA A 76 8.44 -16.35 -3.77
CA ALA A 76 9.07 -17.63 -3.48
C ALA A 76 9.79 -18.21 -4.71
N SER A 77 9.16 -18.18 -5.89
CA SER A 77 9.77 -18.63 -7.14
C SER A 77 11.03 -17.83 -7.50
N ALA A 78 10.98 -16.50 -7.38
CA ALA A 78 12.15 -15.64 -7.60
C ALA A 78 13.28 -15.94 -6.61
N PHE A 79 12.93 -16.18 -5.33
CA PHE A 79 13.91 -16.58 -4.31
C PHE A 79 14.60 -17.90 -4.65
N PHE A 80 13.84 -18.94 -5.03
CA PHE A 80 14.42 -20.23 -5.43
C PHE A 80 15.26 -20.10 -6.70
N ALA A 81 14.83 -19.32 -7.70
CA ALA A 81 15.61 -19.08 -8.92
C ALA A 81 16.95 -18.37 -8.65
N LEU A 82 16.98 -17.40 -7.73
CA LEU A 82 18.23 -16.76 -7.29
C LEU A 82 19.16 -17.76 -6.59
N THR A 83 18.58 -18.62 -5.75
CA THR A 83 19.31 -19.68 -5.03
C THR A 83 19.93 -20.68 -6.00
N ASP A 84 19.17 -21.16 -6.99
CA ASP A 84 19.65 -22.08 -8.03
C ASP A 84 20.75 -21.45 -8.90
N ALA A 85 20.70 -20.14 -9.12
CA ALA A 85 21.74 -19.39 -9.83
C ALA A 85 23.01 -19.13 -8.99
N GLY A 86 23.06 -19.60 -7.74
CA GLY A 86 24.16 -19.33 -6.81
C GLY A 86 24.28 -17.87 -6.39
N ILE A 87 23.27 -17.04 -6.70
CA ILE A 87 23.19 -15.65 -6.29
C ILE A 87 22.65 -15.65 -4.87
N ARG A 88 23.49 -15.30 -3.89
CA ARG A 88 23.06 -15.12 -2.51
C ARG A 88 22.07 -13.96 -2.47
N SER A 89 20.77 -14.26 -2.42
CA SER A 89 19.74 -13.26 -2.30
C SER A 89 19.93 -12.57 -0.94
N SER A 90 20.22 -11.27 -0.96
CA SER A 90 20.36 -10.43 0.25
C SER A 90 19.00 -10.10 0.88
N THR A 91 17.94 -10.84 0.52
CA THR A 91 16.77 -10.97 1.37
C THR A 91 17.16 -11.93 2.48
N GLY A 92 17.69 -11.39 3.58
CA GLY A 92 18.05 -12.16 4.76
C GLY A 92 16.89 -13.07 5.21
N THR A 93 17.22 -14.06 6.02
CA THR A 93 16.23 -14.93 6.69
C THR A 93 15.12 -14.06 7.28
N ILE A 94 13.84 -14.49 7.26
CA ILE A 94 12.76 -13.79 7.96
C ILE A 94 13.23 -13.47 9.39
N GLY A 95 13.51 -12.20 9.70
CA GLY A 95 14.03 -11.79 11.00
C GLY A 95 15.48 -11.29 11.06
N ASP A 96 16.25 -11.23 9.97
CA ASP A 96 17.52 -10.48 9.92
C ASP A 96 17.23 -8.96 9.81
N SER A 97 16.60 -8.43 10.85
CA SER A 97 16.21 -7.03 10.96
C SER A 97 17.40 -6.07 11.04
N TYR A 98 18.62 -6.56 11.22
CA TYR A 98 19.80 -5.71 11.44
C TYR A 98 20.16 -4.86 10.22
N ASP A 99 20.31 -5.47 9.03
CA ASP A 99 20.66 -4.73 7.81
C ASP A 99 19.51 -3.79 7.39
N ASN A 100 18.26 -4.24 7.56
CA ASN A 100 17.08 -3.44 7.25
C ASN A 100 16.93 -2.26 8.22
N ALA A 101 17.11 -2.46 9.53
CA ALA A 101 16.99 -1.39 10.53
C ALA A 101 18.10 -0.34 10.39
N LEU A 102 19.33 -0.75 10.07
CA LEU A 102 20.42 0.17 9.79
C LEU A 102 20.11 1.00 8.53
N ALA A 103 19.72 0.34 7.44
CA ALA A 103 19.34 1.02 6.20
C ALA A 103 18.14 1.96 6.41
N GLU A 104 17.13 1.55 7.18
CA GLU A 104 15.98 2.38 7.53
C GLU A 104 16.39 3.62 8.34
N THR A 105 17.32 3.46 9.28
CA THR A 105 17.82 4.58 10.10
C THR A 105 18.56 5.61 9.25
N VAL A 106 19.46 5.16 8.38
CA VAL A 106 20.20 6.06 7.46
C VAL A 106 19.23 6.74 6.49
N ASN A 107 18.27 6.01 5.93
CA ASN A 107 17.24 6.58 5.06
C ASN A 107 16.35 7.60 5.78
N GLY A 108 16.04 7.35 7.05
CA GLY A 108 15.30 8.29 7.90
C GLY A 108 16.07 9.60 8.10
N LEU A 109 17.36 9.51 8.42
CA LEU A 109 18.24 10.67 8.59
C LEU A 109 18.41 11.45 7.29
N TYR A 110 18.66 10.78 6.17
CA TYR A 110 18.71 11.41 4.85
C TYR A 110 17.44 12.21 4.54
N LYS A 111 16.27 11.62 4.80
CA LYS A 111 14.99 12.31 4.56
C LYS A 111 14.82 13.52 5.46
N THR A 112 15.13 13.40 6.76
CA THR A 112 14.95 14.48 7.73
C THR A 112 15.95 15.61 7.54
N GLU A 113 17.24 15.29 7.40
CA GLU A 113 18.32 16.28 7.35
C GLU A 113 18.43 16.95 5.98
N LEU A 114 18.13 16.23 4.89
CA LEU A 114 18.26 16.75 3.53
C LEU A 114 16.90 17.02 2.89
N ILE A 115 16.07 15.99 2.72
CA ILE A 115 14.87 16.11 1.86
C ILE A 115 13.81 17.04 2.46
N TYR A 116 13.56 16.94 3.76
CA TYR A 116 12.51 17.69 4.46
C TYR A 116 12.99 19.02 5.04
N SER A 117 14.30 19.27 5.09
CA SER A 117 14.86 20.49 5.66
C SER A 117 14.77 21.69 4.73
N GLN A 118 14.53 21.47 3.43
CA GLN A 118 14.46 22.54 2.42
C GLN A 118 13.47 22.22 1.30
N THR A 119 13.08 23.27 0.56
CA THR A 119 12.26 23.15 -0.64
C THR A 119 13.12 23.10 -1.89
N TRP A 120 12.75 22.27 -2.85
CA TRP A 120 13.56 21.99 -4.04
C TRP A 120 12.95 22.61 -5.30
N ARG A 121 13.80 23.15 -6.19
CA ARG A 121 13.35 23.76 -7.45
C ARG A 121 13.35 22.77 -8.61
N SER A 122 14.18 21.73 -8.54
CA SER A 122 14.29 20.69 -9.58
C SER A 122 14.81 19.36 -9.05
N CYS A 123 14.62 18.28 -9.82
CA CYS A 123 15.20 16.97 -9.52
C CYS A 123 16.73 17.01 -9.51
N THR A 124 17.35 17.73 -10.43
CA THR A 124 18.81 17.88 -10.52
C THR A 124 19.41 18.52 -9.26
N GLU A 125 18.69 19.45 -8.62
CA GLU A 125 19.13 20.04 -7.35
C GLU A 125 19.14 19.00 -6.21
N VAL A 126 18.10 18.15 -6.16
CA VAL A 126 18.01 17.04 -5.20
C VAL A 126 19.14 16.03 -5.45
N GLU A 127 19.42 15.70 -6.70
CA GLU A 127 20.50 14.77 -7.07
C GLU A 127 21.87 15.27 -6.57
N TRP A 128 22.22 16.52 -6.89
CA TRP A 128 23.49 17.11 -6.43
C TRP A 128 23.59 17.17 -4.91
N ALA A 129 22.51 17.58 -4.24
CA ALA A 129 22.50 17.67 -2.79
C ALA A 129 22.58 16.27 -2.14
N THR A 130 21.98 15.26 -2.76
CA THR A 130 22.08 13.86 -2.32
C THR A 130 23.50 13.35 -2.42
N LEU A 131 24.18 13.61 -3.55
CA LEU A 131 25.59 13.23 -3.73
C LEU A 131 26.48 13.89 -2.66
N ASN A 132 26.26 15.18 -2.40
CA ASN A 132 26.99 15.90 -1.35
C ASN A 132 26.70 15.35 0.05
N TRP A 133 25.45 15.04 0.37
CA TRP A 133 25.07 14.48 1.66
C TRP A 133 25.69 13.08 1.88
N VAL A 134 25.67 12.22 0.87
CA VAL A 134 26.30 10.89 0.91
C VAL A 134 27.82 11.01 1.09
N TYR A 135 28.46 11.92 0.36
CA TYR A 135 29.89 12.17 0.51
C TYR A 135 30.23 12.64 1.93
N TRP A 136 29.50 13.63 2.44
CA TRP A 136 29.68 14.12 3.81
C TRP A 136 29.46 13.02 4.85
N TRP A 137 28.39 12.22 4.71
CA TRP A 137 28.08 11.11 5.62
C TRP A 137 29.24 10.09 5.67
N ASN A 138 29.79 9.71 4.53
CA ASN A 138 30.82 8.66 4.48
C ASN A 138 32.22 9.15 4.86
N HIS A 139 32.56 10.41 4.55
CA HIS A 139 33.95 10.89 4.64
C HIS A 139 34.19 11.96 5.71
N GLN A 140 33.14 12.56 6.28
CA GLN A 140 33.28 13.72 7.16
C GLN A 140 32.42 13.64 8.42
N ARG A 141 31.28 12.93 8.39
CA ARG A 141 30.42 12.75 9.55
C ARG A 141 31.05 11.76 10.52
N LEU A 142 31.28 12.22 11.74
CA LEU A 142 31.71 11.35 12.83
C LEU A 142 30.49 10.71 13.48
N HIS A 143 30.54 9.40 13.71
CA HIS A 143 29.46 8.65 14.33
C HIS A 143 29.88 8.18 15.71
N GLU A 144 29.13 8.57 16.75
CA GLU A 144 29.38 8.12 18.12
C GLU A 144 29.37 6.59 18.23
N SER A 145 28.46 5.92 17.52
CA SER A 145 28.39 4.46 17.46
C SER A 145 29.59 3.79 16.79
N LEU A 146 30.40 4.57 16.06
CA LEU A 146 31.63 4.12 15.40
C LEU A 146 32.87 4.69 16.12
N ASP A 147 32.77 4.99 17.42
CA ASP A 147 33.85 5.58 18.21
C ASP A 147 34.38 6.87 17.60
N TYR A 148 33.46 7.75 17.17
CA TYR A 148 33.75 9.02 16.50
C TYR A 148 34.62 8.88 15.23
N SER A 149 34.49 7.76 14.52
CA SER A 149 35.08 7.55 13.19
C SER A 149 34.05 7.75 12.07
N THR A 150 34.55 7.95 10.85
CA THR A 150 33.72 7.98 9.64
C THR A 150 33.44 6.55 9.13
N PRO A 151 32.34 6.32 8.41
CA PRO A 151 32.06 5.01 7.81
C PRO A 151 33.19 4.51 6.88
N GLU A 152 33.79 5.41 6.09
CA GLU A 152 34.91 5.08 5.19
C GLU A 152 36.12 4.54 5.96
N GLU A 153 36.48 5.16 7.09
CA GLU A 153 37.61 4.75 7.92
C GLU A 153 37.38 3.34 8.50
N VAL A 154 36.17 3.09 9.02
CA VAL A 154 35.81 1.79 9.60
C VAL A 154 35.85 0.69 8.53
N ILE A 155 35.27 0.93 7.36
CA ILE A 155 35.28 -0.03 6.24
C ILE A 155 36.71 -0.28 5.77
N THR A 156 37.53 0.77 5.65
CA THR A 156 38.93 0.66 5.25
C THR A 156 39.71 -0.20 6.24
N GLN A 157 39.55 0.05 7.55
CA GLN A 157 40.22 -0.72 8.60
C GLN A 157 39.77 -2.19 8.62
N TYR A 158 38.46 -2.43 8.48
CA TYR A 158 37.90 -3.77 8.37
C TYR A 158 38.51 -4.52 7.18
N ASN A 159 38.47 -3.93 5.98
CA ASN A 159 39.01 -4.53 4.77
C ASN A 159 40.51 -4.84 4.87
N GLN A 160 41.29 -3.92 5.45
CA GLN A 160 42.72 -4.15 5.69
C GLN A 160 42.98 -5.31 6.65
N THR A 161 42.19 -5.43 7.71
CA THR A 161 42.30 -6.51 8.69
C THR A 161 41.89 -7.85 8.08
N HIS A 162 40.79 -7.87 7.33
CA HIS A 162 40.27 -9.06 6.69
C HIS A 162 41.19 -9.57 5.57
N ALA A 163 41.78 -8.66 4.77
CA ALA A 163 42.77 -9.01 3.75
C ALA A 163 44.04 -9.62 4.36
N LYS A 164 44.51 -9.13 5.51
CA LYS A 164 45.65 -9.71 6.24
C LYS A 164 45.37 -11.11 6.78
N GLN A 165 44.12 -11.40 7.17
CA GLN A 165 43.70 -12.73 7.63
C GLN A 165 43.62 -13.76 6.50
N LEU A 166 43.41 -13.31 5.26
CA LEU A 166 43.29 -14.16 4.07
C LEU A 166 44.62 -14.38 3.32
N ALA A 167 45.68 -13.63 3.66
CA ALA A 167 47.02 -13.85 3.11
C ALA A 167 47.74 -14.94 3.90
N PRO A 168 48.20 -16.06 3.28
CA PRO A 168 48.96 -17.08 3.99
C PRO A 168 50.34 -16.54 4.38
N VAL A 169 50.81 -16.92 5.58
CA VAL A 169 52.13 -16.62 6.15
C VAL A 169 53.26 -17.16 5.26
#